data_AF-A0A398AUU5-F1
#
_entry.id   AF-A0A398AUU5-F1
#
_cell.length_a   1.000
_cell.length_b   1.000
_cell.length_c   1.000
_cell.angle_alpha   90.00
_cell.angle_beta   90.00
_cell.angle_gamma   90.00
#
_symmetry.space_group_name_H-M   'P 1'
#
loop_
_entity.id
_entity.type
_entity.pdbx_description
1 polymer ?
#
loop_
_entity_poly.entity_id
_entity_poly.type
_entity_poly.pdbx_seq_one_letter_code
_entity_poly.pdbx_strand_id
1 'polypeptide(L)' 'MYNPEVETATRAEMESLQLTRLQKTVSNVFKNVPFYKEKFDELGITPEDIQQLSDVTKLPFTKKQNLREQ' A
#
# COMPACT_ATOMS: atom_id res chain seq x y z
N MET A 1 24.12 4.21 4.37
CA MET A 1 23.93 2.76 4.13
C MET A 1 23.77 2.64 2.62
N TYR A 2 24.75 2.03 1.94
CA TYR A 2 24.80 1.93 0.47
C TYR A 2 24.08 0.64 0.08
N ASN A 3 23.09 0.71 -0.81
CA ASN A 3 22.29 -0.43 -1.26
C ASN A 3 22.47 -0.60 -2.77
N PRO A 4 23.65 -1.09 -3.21
CA PRO A 4 24.01 -1.14 -4.62
C PRO A 4 23.02 -1.96 -5.46
N GLU A 5 22.39 -2.96 -4.86
CA GLU A 5 21.38 -3.82 -5.48
C GLU A 5 20.10 -3.06 -5.87
N VAL A 6 19.73 -2.01 -5.13
CA VAL A 6 18.58 -1.14 -5.46
C VAL A 6 19.00 -0.07 -6.47
N GLU A 7 20.25 0.40 -6.39
CA GLU A 7 20.80 1.44 -7.25
C GLU A 7 21.10 0.94 -8.68
N THR A 8 21.33 -0.36 -8.86
CA THR A 8 21.50 -1.01 -10.18
C THR A 8 20.29 -1.83 -10.64
N ALA A 9 19.24 -1.95 -9.81
CA ALA A 9 18.02 -2.65 -10.21
C ALA A 9 17.36 -1.96 -11.40
N THR A 10 16.96 -2.74 -12.40
CA THR A 10 16.10 -2.26 -13.48
C THR A 10 14.75 -1.80 -12.91
N ARG A 11 14.16 -0.78 -13.54
CA ARG A 11 12.88 -0.21 -13.10
C ARG A 11 11.80 -1.28 -12.87
N ALA A 12 11.73 -2.29 -13.73
CA ALA A 12 10.81 -3.42 -13.61
C ALA A 12 11.03 -4.29 -12.35
N GLU A 13 12.28 -4.50 -11.94
CA GLU A 13 12.62 -5.24 -10.71
C GLU A 13 12.19 -4.44 -9.47
N MET A 14 12.47 -3.13 -9.48
CA MET A 14 12.02 -2.23 -8.42
C MET A 14 10.50 -2.16 -8.32
N GLU A 15 9.79 -2.07 -9.46
CA GLU A 15 8.33 -2.02 -9.50
C GLU A 15 7.71 -3.32 -8.95
N SER A 16 8.25 -4.47 -9.33
CA SER A 16 7.79 -5.78 -8.82
C SER A 16 8.00 -5.91 -7.30
N LEU A 17 9.15 -5.44 -6.81
CA LEU A 17 9.45 -5.42 -5.37
C LEU A 17 8.53 -4.46 -4.61
N GLN A 18 8.30 -3.26 -5.15
CA GLN A 18 7.40 -2.27 -4.58
C GLN A 18 5.96 -2.79 -4.53
N LEU A 19 5.48 -3.43 -5.60
CA LEU A 19 4.17 -4.06 -5.65
C LEU A 19 3.99 -5.10 -4.55
N THR A 20 4.94 -6.04 -4.45
CA THR A 20 4.90 -7.12 -3.45
C THR A 20 4.86 -6.55 -2.04
N ARG A 21 5.68 -5.53 -1.76
CA ARG A 21 5.70 -4.85 -0.45
C ARG A 21 4.42 -4.07 -0.18
N LEU A 22 3.85 -3.43 -1.19
CA LEU A 22 2.59 -2.70 -1.09
C LEU A 22 1.45 -3.65 -0.74
N GLN A 23 1.27 -4.74 -1.50
CA GLN A 23 0.24 -5.76 -1.25
C GLN A 23 0.33 -6.31 0.17
N LYS A 24 1.55 -6.67 0.62
CA LYS A 24 1.77 -7.15 1.99
C LYS A 24 1.39 -6.11 3.03
N THR A 25 1.75 -4.85 2.80
CA THR A 25 1.44 -3.74 3.71
C THR A 25 -0.06 -3.49 3.79
N VAL A 26 -0.74 -3.42 2.65
CA VAL A 26 -2.19 -3.18 2.59
C VAL A 26 -2.94 -4.34 3.24
N SER A 27 -2.58 -5.59 2.97
CA SER A 27 -3.19 -6.75 3.64
C SER A 27 -2.98 -6.71 5.16
N ASN A 28 -1.79 -6.30 5.61
CA ASN A 28 -1.49 -6.19 7.03
C ASN A 28 -2.28 -5.05 7.71
N VAL A 29 -2.37 -3.89 7.07
CA VAL A 29 -3.12 -2.73 7.57
C VAL A 29 -4.62 -3.02 7.57
N PHE A 30 -5.14 -3.65 6.52
CA PHE A 30 -6.54 -4.08 6.44
C PHE A 30 -6.92 -5.06 7.56
N LYS A 31 -6.01 -5.96 7.95
CA LYS A 31 -6.26 -6.93 9.02
C LYS A 31 -6.07 -6.36 10.43
N ASN A 32 -5.09 -5.47 10.63
CA ASN A 32 -4.74 -4.99 11.97
C ASN A 32 -5.37 -3.65 12.34
N VAL A 33 -5.79 -2.84 11.36
CA VAL A 33 -6.29 -1.48 11.60
C VAL A 33 -7.75 -1.38 11.15
N PRO A 34 -8.71 -1.43 12.09
CA PRO A 34 -10.15 -1.37 11.76
C PRO A 34 -10.53 -0.08 11.02
N PHE A 35 -9.90 1.05 11.36
CA PHE A 35 -10.12 2.32 10.66
C PHE A 35 -9.89 2.21 9.14
N TYR A 36 -8.77 1.60 8.73
CA TYR A 36 -8.52 1.39 7.32
C TYR A 36 -9.46 0.35 6.75
N LYS A 37 -9.73 -0.75 7.48
CA LYS A 37 -10.66 -1.79 7.05
C LYS A 37 -12.03 -1.19 6.69
N GLU A 38 -12.59 -0.33 7.54
CA GLU A 38 -13.86 0.36 7.29
C GLU A 38 -13.76 1.29 6.07
N LYS A 39 -12.68 2.06 5.93
CA LYS A 39 -12.46 2.90 4.74
C LYS A 39 -12.34 2.10 3.44
N PHE A 40 -11.67 0.95 3.49
CA PHE A 40 -11.54 0.03 2.38
C PHE A 40 -12.90 -0.58 2.00
N ASP A 41 -13.69 -0.98 3.00
CA ASP A 41 -15.04 -1.53 2.83
C ASP A 41 -16.01 -0.48 2.26
N GLU A 42 -15.99 0.77 2.78
CA GLU A 42 -16.76 1.90 2.25
C GLU A 42 -16.44 2.20 0.77
N LEU A 43 -15.18 2.01 0.37
CA LEU A 43 -14.73 2.19 -1.00
C LEU A 43 -14.89 0.92 -1.87
N GLY A 44 -15.25 -0.22 -1.27
CA GLY A 44 -15.33 -1.51 -1.95
C GLY A 44 -13.97 -2.04 -2.44
N ILE A 45 -12.87 -1.62 -1.82
CA ILE A 45 -11.50 -1.96 -2.23
C ILE A 45 -10.98 -3.08 -1.33
N THR A 46 -10.55 -4.17 -1.93
CA THR A 46 -9.87 -5.27 -1.22
C THR A 46 -8.37 -5.24 -1.49
N PRO A 47 -7.55 -5.80 -0.59
CA PRO A 47 -6.12 -5.96 -0.85
C PRO A 47 -5.81 -6.78 -2.12
N GLU A 48 -6.78 -7.56 -2.62
CA GLU A 48 -6.68 -8.32 -3.86
C GLU A 48 -6.85 -7.45 -5.12
N ASP A 49 -7.47 -6.28 -5.02
CA ASP A 49 -7.63 -5.33 -6.13
C ASP A 49 -6.32 -4.63 -6.51
N ILE A 50 -5.29 -4.72 -5.65
CA ILE A 50 -3.97 -4.15 -5.89
C ILE A 50 -3.14 -5.15 -6.69
N GLN A 51 -3.20 -5.07 -8.01
CA GLN A 51 -2.43 -5.95 -8.90
C GLN A 51 -1.26 -5.22 -9.57
N GLN A 52 -1.31 -3.89 -9.62
CA GLN A 52 -0.27 -3.06 -10.23
C GLN A 52 0.06 -1.85 -9.36
N LEU A 53 1.24 -1.26 -9.59
CA LEU A 53 1.72 -0.10 -8.83
C LEU A 53 0.79 1.11 -8.95
N SER A 54 0.09 1.22 -10.08
CA SER A 54 -0.94 2.23 -10.33
C SER A 54 -2.17 2.09 -9.43
N ASP A 55 -2.48 0.91 -8.90
CA ASP A 55 -3.61 0.74 -7.97
C ASP A 55 -3.38 1.44 -6.63
N VAL A 56 -2.15 1.89 -6.35
CA VAL A 56 -1.86 2.75 -5.19
C VAL A 56 -2.74 4.01 -5.18
N THR A 57 -3.19 4.50 -6.35
CA THR A 57 -4.07 5.68 -6.42
C THR A 57 -5.51 5.39 -6.00
N LYS A 58 -5.93 4.11 -5.97
CA LYS A 58 -7.23 3.71 -5.44
C LYS A 58 -7.26 3.73 -3.92
N LEU A 59 -6.09 3.63 -3.28
CA LEU A 59 -5.98 3.61 -1.82
C LEU A 59 -6.50 4.90 -1.19
N PRO A 60 -7.23 4.82 -0.07
CA PRO A 60 -7.63 6.00 0.67
C PRO A 60 -6.40 6.74 1.20
N PHE A 61 -6.29 8.04 0.89
CA PHE A 61 -5.26 8.89 1.48
C PHE A 61 -5.55 9.13 2.97
N THR A 62 -4.55 8.87 3.80
CA THR A 62 -4.58 9.25 5.22
C THR A 62 -4.55 10.77 5.33
N LYS A 63 -5.70 11.39 5.62
CA LYS A 63 -5.75 12.83 5.84
C LYS A 63 -5.37 13.16 7.28
N LYS A 64 -4.79 14.34 7.49
CA LYS A 64 -4.39 14.84 8.82
C LYS A 64 -5.55 14.85 9.85
N GLN A 65 -6.78 14.94 9.36
CA GLN A 65 -8.00 14.81 10.17
C GLN A 65 -8.17 13.41 10.79
N ASN A 66 -7.64 12.35 10.16
CA ASN A 66 -7.74 10.98 10.65
C ASN A 66 -6.74 10.65 11.77
N LEU A 67 -5.66 11.43 11.90
CA LEU A 67 -4.70 11.28 13.00
C LEU A 67 -5.15 11.92 14.31
N ARG A 68 -6.22 12.73 14.30
CA ARG A 68 -6.70 13.46 15.47
C ARG A 68 -7.66 12.66 16.36
N GLU A 69 -8.14 11.50 15.89
CA GLU A 69 -9.04 10.60 16.61
C GLU A 69 -8.38 9.27 17.01
N GLN A 70 -7.05 9.27 17.18
CA GLN A 70 -6.31 8.18 17.83
C GLN A 70 -5.95 8.56 19.27
#